data_AF-B5TTU3-F1
#
_entry.id   AF-B5TTU3-F1
#
_cell.length_a   1.000
_cell.length_b   1.000
_cell.length_c   1.000
_cell.angle_alpha   90.00
_cell.angle_beta   90.00
_cell.angle_gamma   90.00
#
_symmetry.space_group_name_H-M   'P 1'
#
loop_
_entity.id
_entity.type
_entity.pdbx_description
1 polymer ?
#
loop_
_entity_poly.entity_id
_entity_poly.type
_entity_poly.pdbx_seq_one_letter_code
_entity_poly.pdbx_strand_id
1 'polypeptide(L)'
;TKGAVTGIKSQGDCGSSYAFSAVGAIEGAASLAHGKLVSLSEQNIIDCSVAYGNHGCKGGSMYNAYQYVLGNDGVDTSSGYPYKGRQSSCYYDFKYNAVEISGSI
;
A
#
# COMPACT_ATOMS: atom_id res chain seq x y z
N THR A 1 -10.21 18.39 8.08
CA THR A 1 -9.74 16.99 8.08
C THR A 1 -9.20 16.68 9.46
N LYS A 2 -9.40 15.46 10.01
CA LYS A 2 -8.81 15.06 11.31
C LYS A 2 -7.32 14.70 11.21
N GLY A 3 -6.62 15.19 10.19
CA GLY A 3 -5.23 14.81 9.91
C GLY A 3 -5.01 13.36 9.45
N ALA A 4 -6.07 12.64 9.06
CA ALA A 4 -6.03 11.21 8.74
C ALA A 4 -5.97 10.89 7.23
N VAL A 5 -5.66 11.87 6.39
CA VAL A 5 -5.61 11.71 4.92
C VAL A 5 -4.34 12.37 4.41
N THR A 6 -3.54 11.64 3.63
CA THR A 6 -2.34 12.19 2.99
C THR A 6 -2.70 13.17 1.87
N GLY A 7 -1.70 13.86 1.32
CA GLY A 7 -1.91 14.64 0.10
C GLY A 7 -2.43 13.78 -1.06
N ILE A 8 -3.03 14.44 -2.05
CA ILE A 8 -3.50 13.79 -3.28
C ILE A 8 -2.30 13.18 -4.02
N LYS A 9 -2.41 11.91 -4.40
CA LYS A 9 -1.43 11.18 -5.21
C LYS A 9 -1.98 10.93 -6.63
N SER A 10 -1.12 10.63 -7.60
CA SER A 10 -1.50 10.37 -8.99
C SER A 10 -1.01 9.00 -9.46
N GLN A 11 -1.91 8.18 -10.00
CA GLN A 11 -1.58 6.85 -10.52
C GLN A 11 -1.00 6.86 -11.95
N GLY A 12 -1.18 7.96 -12.70
CA GLY A 12 -0.79 8.02 -14.12
C GLY A 12 -1.49 6.94 -14.97
N ASP A 13 -0.79 6.44 -16.00
CA ASP A 13 -1.33 5.45 -16.95
C ASP A 13 -1.31 3.99 -16.43
N CYS A 14 -1.05 3.80 -15.14
CA CYS A 14 -1.06 2.49 -14.49
C CYS A 14 -2.45 2.20 -13.90
N GLY A 15 -3.01 1.02 -14.17
CA GLY A 15 -4.26 0.52 -13.59
C GLY A 15 -4.13 0.10 -12.12
N SER A 16 -3.54 0.96 -11.28
CA SER A 16 -3.22 0.69 -9.88
C SER A 16 -4.15 1.36 -8.88
N SER A 17 -5.34 1.79 -9.30
CA SER A 17 -6.33 2.44 -8.43
C SER A 17 -6.62 1.62 -7.17
N TYR A 18 -6.68 0.29 -7.29
CA TYR A 18 -6.84 -0.63 -6.15
C TYR A 18 -5.72 -0.48 -5.10
N ALA A 19 -4.47 -0.26 -5.51
CA ALA A 19 -3.35 -0.07 -4.60
C ALA A 19 -3.45 1.28 -3.87
N PHE A 20 -3.81 2.35 -4.57
CA PHE A 20 -4.05 3.66 -3.97
C PHE A 20 -5.24 3.63 -2.98
N SER A 21 -6.33 2.95 -3.35
CA SER A 21 -7.48 2.78 -2.46
C SER A 21 -7.14 1.99 -1.20
N ALA A 22 -6.39 0.89 -1.34
CA ALA A 22 -5.97 0.08 -0.20
C ALA A 22 -5.01 0.85 0.72
N VAL A 23 -4.00 1.52 0.14
CA VAL A 23 -3.05 2.36 0.90
C VAL A 23 -3.78 3.45 1.66
N GLY A 24 -4.64 4.23 1.02
CA GLY A 24 -5.37 5.31 1.69
C GLY A 24 -6.24 4.83 2.86
N ALA A 25 -6.87 3.65 2.72
CA ALA A 25 -7.63 3.05 3.80
C ALA A 25 -6.74 2.64 4.99
N ILE A 26 -5.58 2.03 4.71
CA ILE A 26 -4.61 1.63 5.74
C ILE A 26 -4.02 2.86 6.43
N GLU A 27 -3.59 3.87 5.67
CA GLU A 27 -3.05 5.13 6.20
C GLU A 27 -4.06 5.81 7.14
N GLY A 28 -5.34 5.87 6.74
CA GLY A 28 -6.41 6.43 7.54
C GLY A 28 -6.66 5.63 8.83
N ALA A 29 -6.75 4.30 8.74
CA ALA A 29 -6.93 3.43 9.89
C ALA A 29 -5.76 3.53 10.87
N ALA A 30 -4.52 3.48 10.38
CA ALA A 30 -3.31 3.62 11.19
C ALA A 30 -3.23 5.00 11.85
N SER A 31 -3.59 6.06 11.13
CA SER A 31 -3.64 7.42 11.69
C SER A 31 -4.67 7.55 12.81
N LEU A 32 -5.82 6.87 12.72
CA LEU A 32 -6.83 6.88 13.77
C LEU A 32 -6.41 6.06 14.99
N ALA A 33 -5.76 4.92 14.77
CA ALA A 33 -5.33 4.01 15.84
C ALA A 33 -4.10 4.53 16.60
N HIS A 34 -3.10 5.09 15.90
CA HIS A 34 -1.81 5.46 16.48
C HIS A 34 -1.57 6.97 16.55
N GLY A 35 -2.50 7.78 16.04
CA GLY A 35 -2.38 9.25 16.05
C GLY A 35 -1.31 9.80 15.12
N LYS A 36 -0.70 8.96 14.27
CA LYS A 36 0.36 9.36 13.33
C LYS A 36 -0.03 8.97 11.91
N LEU A 37 -0.11 9.98 11.03
CA LEU A 37 -0.27 9.76 9.60
C LEU A 37 1.10 9.42 8.99
N VAL A 38 1.22 8.23 8.43
CA VAL A 38 2.40 7.76 7.70
C VAL A 38 1.99 7.52 6.26
N SER A 39 2.80 7.98 5.30
CA SER A 39 2.52 7.71 3.89
C SER A 39 3.13 6.37 3.48
N LEU A 40 2.31 5.48 2.94
CA LEU A 40 2.67 4.12 2.53
C LEU A 40 2.84 4.01 1.01
N SER A 41 3.51 2.96 0.59
CA SER A 41 3.88 2.72 -0.80
C SER A 41 2.82 1.92 -1.57
N GLU A 42 2.20 2.58 -2.54
CA GLU A 42 1.40 1.89 -3.55
C GLU A 42 2.26 0.96 -4.42
N GLN A 43 3.52 1.34 -4.66
CA GLN A 43 4.43 0.57 -5.49
C GLN A 43 4.76 -0.80 -4.87
N ASN A 44 4.90 -0.84 -3.54
CA ASN A 44 5.10 -2.10 -2.84
C ASN A 44 3.91 -3.05 -3.06
N ILE A 45 2.67 -2.55 -3.02
CA ILE A 45 1.48 -3.37 -3.34
C ILE A 45 1.48 -3.80 -4.81
N ILE A 46 1.76 -2.89 -5.75
CA ILE A 46 1.79 -3.18 -7.20
C ILE A 46 2.77 -4.31 -7.53
N ASP A 47 3.95 -4.30 -6.90
CA ASP A 47 5.03 -5.22 -7.22
C ASP A 47 4.92 -6.56 -6.45
N CYS A 48 4.43 -6.53 -5.20
CA CYS A 48 4.52 -7.68 -4.28
C CYS A 48 3.20 -8.44 -4.08
N SER A 49 2.04 -7.84 -4.36
CA SER A 49 0.74 -8.52 -4.16
C SER A 49 0.33 -9.46 -5.31
N VAL A 50 1.23 -9.71 -6.27
CA VAL A 50 0.97 -10.61 -7.42
C VAL A 50 0.69 -12.04 -6.97
N ALA A 51 1.43 -12.53 -5.99
CA ALA A 51 1.21 -13.86 -5.40
C ALA A 51 -0.17 -13.99 -4.71
N TYR A 52 -0.79 -12.86 -4.36
CA TYR A 52 -2.11 -12.78 -3.74
C TYR A 52 -3.22 -12.51 -4.77
N GLY A 53 -2.92 -12.54 -6.07
CA GLY A 53 -3.91 -12.44 -7.15
C GLY A 53 -4.11 -11.05 -7.75
N ASN A 54 -3.25 -10.07 -7.44
CA ASN A 54 -3.22 -8.79 -8.15
C ASN A 54 -2.34 -8.86 -9.41
N HIS A 55 -2.51 -7.91 -10.34
CA HIS A 55 -1.87 -7.95 -11.65
C HIS A 55 -1.08 -6.66 -11.95
N GLY A 56 -0.46 -6.07 -10.92
CA GLY A 56 0.34 -4.86 -11.06
C GLY A 56 -0.46 -3.72 -11.68
N CYS A 57 0.00 -3.18 -12.81
CA CYS A 57 -0.70 -2.12 -13.55
C CYS A 57 -1.86 -2.60 -14.42
N LYS A 58 -2.13 -3.90 -14.51
CA LYS A 58 -3.29 -4.44 -15.25
C LYS A 58 -4.58 -4.48 -14.42
N GLY A 59 -4.51 -4.06 -13.15
CA GLY A 59 -5.63 -4.08 -12.22
C GLY A 59 -5.43 -5.04 -11.06
N GLY A 60 -6.37 -4.99 -10.13
CA GLY A 60 -6.33 -5.75 -8.89
C GLY A 60 -7.51 -5.44 -8.00
N SER A 61 -7.50 -6.01 -6.81
CA SER A 61 -8.51 -5.83 -5.78
C SER A 61 -7.87 -5.34 -4.49
N MET A 62 -8.56 -4.42 -3.81
CA MET A 62 -8.17 -3.96 -2.48
C MET A 62 -8.14 -5.12 -1.48
N TYR A 63 -9.03 -6.10 -1.63
CA TYR A 63 -9.04 -7.29 -0.76
C TYR A 63 -7.72 -8.07 -0.86
N ASN A 64 -7.25 -8.36 -2.07
CA ASN A 64 -5.97 -9.04 -2.27
C ASN A 64 -4.79 -8.20 -1.78
N ALA A 65 -4.87 -6.88 -1.91
CA ALA A 65 -3.88 -5.98 -1.34
C ALA A 65 -3.85 -6.08 0.19
N TYR A 66 -5.00 -6.12 0.86
CA TYR A 66 -5.04 -6.31 2.30
C TYR A 66 -4.53 -7.68 2.73
N GLN A 67 -4.90 -8.76 2.02
CA GLN A 67 -4.38 -10.10 2.28
C GLN A 67 -2.85 -10.14 2.14
N TYR A 68 -2.30 -9.46 1.14
CA TYR A 68 -0.85 -9.28 1.01
C TYR A 68 -0.27 -8.57 2.25
N VAL A 69 -0.81 -7.41 2.64
CA VAL A 69 -0.27 -6.64 3.77
C VAL A 69 -0.33 -7.44 5.08
N LEU A 70 -1.42 -8.19 5.29
CA LEU A 70 -1.55 -9.10 6.45
C LEU A 70 -0.55 -10.25 6.40
N GLY A 71 -0.39 -10.92 5.25
CA GLY A 71 0.54 -12.03 5.11
C GLY A 71 2.02 -11.61 5.04
N ASN A 72 2.29 -10.33 4.77
CA ASN A 72 3.62 -9.74 4.70
C ASN A 72 3.99 -8.99 6.00
N ASP A 73 3.12 -9.02 7.01
CA ASP A 73 3.26 -8.29 8.28
C ASP A 73 3.53 -6.78 8.10
N GLY A 74 2.99 -6.19 7.03
CA GLY A 74 3.05 -4.76 6.76
C GLY A 74 3.38 -4.38 5.33
N VAL A 75 3.69 -3.09 5.16
CA VAL A 75 3.92 -2.45 3.87
C VAL A 75 4.92 -1.30 4.03
N ASP A 76 5.74 -1.09 3.00
CA ASP A 76 6.77 -0.06 3.05
C ASP A 76 6.21 1.36 3.01
N THR A 77 6.97 2.32 3.56
CA THR A 77 6.68 3.75 3.36
C THR A 77 6.84 4.16 1.90
N SER A 78 6.13 5.22 1.50
CA SER A 78 6.33 5.84 0.18
C SER A 78 7.76 6.37 -0.04
N SER A 79 8.49 6.71 1.03
CA SER A 79 9.89 7.12 0.96
C SER A 79 10.86 5.95 0.79
N GLY A 80 10.59 4.80 1.42
CA GLY A 80 11.41 3.59 1.31
C GLY A 80 11.20 2.87 -0.01
N TYR A 81 9.97 2.93 -0.56
CA TYR A 81 9.62 2.33 -1.84
C TYR A 81 8.84 3.32 -2.72
N PRO A 82 9.53 4.22 -3.44
CA PRO A 82 8.88 5.26 -4.24
C PRO A 82 8.05 4.73 -5.42
N TYR A 83 6.99 5.47 -5.74
CA TYR A 83 6.10 5.18 -6.87
C TYR A 83 6.80 5.32 -8.23
N LYS A 84 6.63 4.31 -9.10
CA LYS A 84 7.22 4.26 -10.45
C LYS A 84 6.19 4.22 -11.56
N GLY A 85 4.91 4.00 -11.25
CA GLY A 85 3.84 3.93 -12.26
C GLY A 85 3.96 2.76 -13.23
N ARG A 86 4.69 1.71 -12.86
CA ARG A 86 4.83 0.48 -13.64
C ARG A 86 5.12 -0.69 -12.71
N GLN A 87 4.66 -1.88 -13.06
CA GLN A 87 5.01 -3.09 -12.33
C GLN A 87 6.51 -3.41 -12.51
N SER A 88 7.19 -3.68 -11.41
CA SER A 88 8.58 -4.12 -11.34
C SER A 88 8.67 -5.41 -10.50
N SER A 89 9.87 -5.97 -10.36
CA SER A 89 10.11 -7.03 -9.39
C SER A 89 9.85 -6.53 -7.96
N CYS A 90 9.24 -7.39 -7.13
CA CYS A 90 9.04 -7.09 -5.71
C CYS A 90 10.39 -6.89 -5.01
N TYR A 91 10.54 -5.72 -4.37
CA TYR A 91 11.68 -5.35 -3.55
C TYR A 91 11.21 -4.88 -2.17
N TYR A 92 10.42 -5.72 -1.49
CA TYR A 92 10.03 -5.42 -0.12
C TYR A 92 11.25 -5.54 0.80
N ASP A 93 11.49 -4.53 1.64
CA ASP A 93 12.59 -4.51 2.61
C ASP A 93 12.02 -4.16 4.00
N PHE A 94 12.08 -5.13 4.92
CA PHE A 94 11.55 -5.01 6.29
C PHE A 94 12.04 -3.74 7.03
N LYS A 95 13.19 -3.19 6.63
CA LYS A 95 13.75 -1.95 7.18
C LYS A 95 12.84 -0.74 6.94
N TYR A 96 12.01 -0.75 5.89
CA TYR A 96 11.11 0.34 5.54
C TYR A 96 9.64 0.06 5.88
N ASN A 97 9.36 -1.06 6.57
CA ASN A 97 8.03 -1.36 7.06
C ASN A 97 7.58 -0.26 8.04
N ALA A 98 6.45 0.37 7.74
CA ALA A 98 5.96 1.51 8.51
C ALA A 98 4.77 1.19 9.39
N VAL A 99 4.05 0.10 9.12
CA VAL A 99 2.79 -0.25 9.77
C VAL A 99 2.66 -1.77 9.85
N GLU A 100 2.64 -2.28 11.07
CA GLU A 100 2.25 -3.66 11.37
C GLU A 100 0.73 -3.69 11.52
N ILE A 101 0.02 -4.35 10.59
CA ILE A 101 -1.44 -4.47 10.67
C ILE A 101 -1.78 -5.76 11.41
N SER A 102 -2.12 -5.64 12.69
CA SER A 102 -2.72 -6.75 13.45
C SER A 102 -4.25 -6.67 13.35
N GLY A 103 -4.87 -7.50 12.51
CA GLY A 103 -6.33 -7.60 12.41
C GLY A 103 -6.80 -8.62 11.38
N SER A 104 -7.87 -9.34 11.69
CA SER A 104 -8.56 -10.25 10.75
C SER A 104 -9.55 -9.46 9.90
N ILE A 105 -9.51 -9.62 8.58
CA ILE A 105 -10.56 -9.17 7.65
C ILE A 105 -11.59 -10.28 7.48
#